data_AF-A0A5Q4GX89-F1
#
_entry.id   AF-A0A5Q4GX89-F1
#
_cell.length_a   1.000
_cell.length_b   1.000
_cell.length_c   1.000
_cell.angle_alpha   90.00
_cell.angle_beta   90.00
_cell.angle_gamma   90.00
#
_symmetry.space_group_name_H-M   'P 1'
#
loop_
_entity.id
_entity.type
_entity.pdbx_description
1 polymer ?
#
loop_
_entity_poly.entity_id
_entity_poly.type
_entity_poly.pdbx_seq_one_letter_code
_entity_poly.pdbx_strand_id
1 'polypeptide(L)'
;MFFGAVMLILAAGWFFYKVYVAYTSAGGTDFAMPIYDAAMYPPIIATIGLYLTLTAQEIEWSVWLYVGTWVGVTLLAVGLLWLMEQLGDKPL
;
A
#
# COMPACT_ATOMS: atom_id res chain seq x y z
N MET A 1 -19.04 8.55 -4.94
CA MET A 1 -18.55 7.39 -5.73
C MET A 1 -17.18 7.63 -6.37
N PHE A 2 -17.01 8.69 -7.19
CA PHE A 2 -15.78 8.95 -7.94
C PHE A 2 -14.50 9.09 -7.08
N PHE A 3 -14.53 9.85 -6.00
CA PHE A 3 -13.36 10.11 -5.16
C PHE A 3 -12.78 8.86 -4.48
N GLY A 4 -13.62 7.96 -3.99
CA GLY A 4 -13.16 6.71 -3.35
C GLY A 4 -12.39 5.81 -4.32
N ALA A 5 -12.92 5.64 -5.54
CA ALA A 5 -12.25 4.88 -6.60
C ALA A 5 -10.91 5.52 -7.02
N VAL A 6 -10.86 6.85 -7.15
CA VAL A 6 -9.61 7.57 -7.45
C VAL A 6 -8.55 7.33 -6.38
N MET A 7 -8.93 7.37 -5.10
CA MET A 7 -7.99 7.09 -3.99
C MET A 7 -7.49 5.65 -4.02
N LEU A 8 -8.34 4.67 -4.31
CA LEU A 8 -7.93 3.26 -4.45
C LEU A 8 -6.93 3.09 -5.61
N ILE A 9 -7.16 3.74 -6.74
CA ILE A 9 -6.25 3.71 -7.90
C ILE A 9 -4.90 4.35 -7.54
N LEU A 10 -4.91 5.50 -6.87
CA LEU A 10 -3.69 6.19 -6.44
C LEU A 10 -2.90 5.35 -5.44
N ALA A 11 -3.58 4.71 -4.48
CA ALA A 11 -2.96 3.79 -3.53
C ALA A 11 -2.29 2.61 -4.25
N ALA A 12 -3.00 1.97 -5.19
CA ALA A 12 -2.45 0.87 -5.97
C ALA A 12 -1.25 1.30 -6.83
N GLY A 13 -1.36 2.41 -7.57
CA GLY A 13 -0.28 2.93 -8.41
C GLY A 13 0.96 3.28 -7.61
N TRP A 14 0.79 3.95 -6.47
CA TRP A 14 1.89 4.26 -5.56
C TRP A 14 2.54 2.98 -5.01
N PHE A 15 1.73 2.00 -4.60
CA PHE A 15 2.22 0.73 -4.10
C PHE A 15 3.07 0.00 -5.15
N PHE A 16 2.57 -0.15 -6.38
CA PHE A 16 3.32 -0.80 -7.46
C PHE A 16 4.61 -0.06 -7.81
N TYR A 17 4.58 1.28 -7.81
CA TYR A 17 5.79 2.08 -7.99
C TYR A 17 6.82 1.77 -6.89
N LYS A 18 6.40 1.62 -5.63
CA LYS A 18 7.30 1.28 -4.52
C LYS A 18 7.82 -0.15 -4.57
N VAL A 19 7.00 -1.12 -4.98
CA VAL A 19 7.41 -2.50 -5.25
C VAL A 19 8.50 -2.54 -6.33
N TYR A 20 8.30 -1.81 -7.43
CA TYR A 20 9.30 -1.68 -8.49
C TYR A 20 10.61 -1.07 -7.97
N VAL A 21 10.52 0.04 -7.24
CA VAL A 21 11.70 0.69 -6.63
C VAL A 21 12.42 -0.25 -5.66
N ALA A 22 11.71 -0.97 -4.80
CA ALA A 22 12.29 -1.93 -3.87
C ALA A 22 13.03 -3.08 -4.58
N TYR A 23 12.55 -3.48 -5.76
CA TYR A 23 13.21 -4.49 -6.58
C TYR A 23 14.45 -3.96 -7.32
N THR A 24 14.43 -2.71 -7.80
CA THR A 24 15.50 -2.17 -8.66
C THR A 24 16.59 -1.40 -7.91
N SER A 25 16.28 -0.84 -6.75
CA SER A 25 17.28 -0.20 -5.89
C SER A 25 17.90 -1.27 -5.01
N ALA A 26 19.23 -1.40 -5.00
CA ALA A 26 19.97 -2.32 -4.13
C ALA A 26 19.53 -2.14 -2.66
N GLY A 27 18.60 -2.95 -2.18
CA GLY A 27 18.09 -2.91 -0.82
C GLY A 27 17.43 -1.60 -0.38
N GLY A 28 17.05 -0.68 -1.28
CA GLY A 28 16.48 0.61 -0.87
C GLY A 28 17.46 1.66 -0.36
N THR A 29 18.77 1.51 -0.59
CA THR A 29 19.79 2.44 -0.07
C THR A 29 19.86 3.79 -0.78
N ASP A 30 19.21 3.94 -1.95
CA ASP A 30 19.26 5.16 -2.77
C ASP A 30 18.12 6.16 -2.54
N PHE A 31 17.20 5.88 -1.60
CA PHE A 31 16.04 6.75 -1.37
C PHE A 31 16.11 7.52 -0.05
N ALA A 32 15.83 8.83 -0.13
CA ALA A 32 15.79 9.77 0.98
C ALA A 32 14.68 9.51 2.03
N MET A 33 13.85 8.47 1.84
CA MET A 33 12.79 8.07 2.77
C MET A 33 12.83 6.54 2.90
N PRO A 34 12.91 5.99 4.13
CA PRO A 34 12.96 4.55 4.34
C PRO A 34 11.79 3.86 3.63
N ILE A 35 12.05 2.77 2.91
CA ILE A 35 11.02 1.96 2.20
C ILE A 35 9.84 1.61 3.12
N TYR A 36 10.10 1.48 4.43
CA TYR A 36 9.11 1.15 5.44
C TYR A 36 8.15 2.31 5.80
N ASP A 37 8.59 3.57 5.76
CA ASP A 37 7.68 4.72 5.90
C ASP A 37 6.73 4.81 4.70
N ALA A 38 7.22 4.43 3.52
CA ALA A 38 6.44 4.36 2.29
C ALA A 38 5.41 3.22 2.27
N ALA A 39 5.54 2.21 3.13
CA ALA A 39 4.62 1.08 3.22
C ALA A 39 3.29 1.45 3.90
N MET A 40 3.26 2.50 4.74
CA MET A 40 2.07 2.90 5.49
C MET A 40 1.10 3.79 4.69
N TYR A 41 1.61 4.62 3.77
CA TYR A 41 0.77 5.57 3.03
C TYR A 41 -0.23 4.90 2.07
N PRO A 42 0.15 3.90 1.25
CA PRO A 42 -0.81 3.22 0.37
C PRO A 42 -1.96 2.53 1.12
N PRO A 43 -1.73 1.77 2.21
CA PRO A 43 -2.81 1.21 3.03
C PRO A 43 -3.74 2.27 3.63
N ILE A 44 -3.21 3.41 4.10
CA ILE A 44 -4.02 4.50 4.64
C ILE A 44 -4.93 5.08 3.55
N ILE A 45 -4.36 5.42 2.40
CA ILE A 45 -5.11 5.97 1.25
C ILE A 45 -6.15 4.94 0.77
N ALA A 46 -5.79 3.66 0.72
CA ALA A 46 -6.71 2.59 0.35
C ALA A 46 -7.87 2.44 1.34
N THR A 47 -7.61 2.54 2.64
CA THR A 47 -8.63 2.45 3.69
C THR A 47 -9.60 3.62 3.62
N ILE A 48 -9.10 4.84 3.41
CA ILE A 48 -9.93 6.04 3.22
C ILE A 48 -10.75 5.92 1.93
N GLY A 49 -10.12 5.49 0.82
CA GLY A 49 -10.79 5.27 -0.45
C GLY A 49 -11.90 4.22 -0.34
N LEU A 50 -11.66 3.14 0.41
CA LEU A 50 -12.63 2.10 0.69
C LEU A 50 -13.81 2.63 1.50
N TYR A 51 -13.56 3.36 2.60
CA TYR A 51 -14.60 3.99 3.40
C TYR A 51 -15.50 4.88 2.53
N LEU A 52 -14.92 5.80 1.76
CA LEU A 52 -15.68 6.70 0.88
C LEU A 52 -16.46 5.95 -0.21
N THR A 53 -15.93 4.82 -0.69
CA THR A 53 -16.60 3.99 -1.70
C THR A 53 -17.80 3.27 -1.11
N LEU A 54 -17.63 2.65 0.06
CA LEU A 54 -18.70 1.91 0.75
C LEU A 54 -19.80 2.83 1.25
N THR A 55 -19.45 3.98 1.85
CA THR A 55 -20.44 5.01 2.24
C THR A 55 -21.24 5.51 1.04
N ALA A 56 -20.61 5.69 -0.13
CA ALA A 56 -21.31 6.10 -1.34
C ALA A 56 -22.23 5.01 -1.93
N GLN A 57 -22.10 3.77 -1.49
CA GLN A 57 -22.96 2.64 -1.86
C GLN A 57 -23.96 2.28 -0.76
N GLU A 58 -24.05 3.09 0.30
CA GLU A 58 -24.90 2.81 1.48
C GLU A 58 -24.55 1.46 2.16
N ILE A 59 -23.29 1.02 2.03
CA ILE A 59 -22.77 -0.18 2.68
C ILE A 59 -22.09 0.22 3.99
N GLU A 60 -22.65 -0.25 5.09
CA GLU A 60 -22.07 -0.03 6.42
C GLU A 60 -21.19 -1.20 6.83
N TRP A 61 -19.92 -0.90 7.07
CA TRP A 61 -18.98 -1.83 7.69
C TRP A 61 -18.78 -1.47 9.14
N SER A 62 -18.64 -2.49 9.99
CA SER A 62 -18.12 -2.30 11.34
C SER A 62 -16.76 -1.62 11.28
N VAL A 63 -16.48 -0.73 12.23
CA VAL A 63 -15.16 -0.08 12.37
C VAL A 63 -14.02 -1.12 12.41
N TRP A 64 -14.28 -2.30 12.98
CA TRP A 64 -13.30 -3.39 13.05
C TRP A 64 -12.96 -4.00 11.69
N LEU A 65 -13.85 -3.94 10.70
CA LEU A 65 -13.55 -4.38 9.34
C LEU A 65 -12.57 -3.41 8.68
N TYR A 66 -12.76 -2.10 8.85
CA TYR A 66 -11.81 -1.09 8.36
C TYR A 66 -10.44 -1.23 9.02
N VAL A 67 -10.41 -1.42 10.34
CA VAL A 67 -9.17 -1.69 11.09
C VAL A 67 -8.50 -2.96 10.58
N GLY A 68 -9.25 -4.05 10.42
CA GLY A 68 -8.75 -5.33 9.91
C GLY A 68 -8.19 -5.22 8.49
N THR A 69 -8.88 -4.51 7.59
CA THR A 69 -8.39 -4.24 6.24
C THR A 69 -7.11 -3.42 6.27
N TRP A 70 -7.05 -2.35 7.06
CA TRP A 70 -5.86 -1.52 7.17
C TRP A 70 -4.65 -2.31 7.66
N VAL A 71 -4.80 -3.07 8.75
CA VAL A 71 -3.74 -3.93 9.29
C VAL A 71 -3.31 -4.98 8.28
N GLY A 72 -4.27 -5.69 7.66
CA GLY A 72 -3.99 -6.75 6.69
C GLY A 72 -3.26 -6.23 5.45
N VAL A 73 -3.72 -5.11 4.88
CA VAL A 73 -3.09 -4.48 3.70
C VAL A 73 -1.71 -3.94 4.07
N THR A 74 -1.51 -3.41 5.27
CA THR A 74 -0.20 -2.95 5.75
C THR A 74 0.80 -4.10 5.87
N LEU A 75 0.40 -5.20 6.52
CA LEU A 75 1.24 -6.39 6.64
C LEU A 75 1.61 -6.98 5.27
N LEU A 76 0.64 -7.04 4.35
CA LEU A 76 0.86 -7.49 2.98
C LEU A 76 1.83 -6.57 2.23
N ALA A 77 1.66 -5.25 2.36
CA ALA A 77 2.53 -4.27 1.71
C ALA A 77 3.97 -4.37 2.21
N VAL A 78 4.16 -4.45 3.54
CA VAL A 78 5.49 -4.62 4.15
C VAL A 78 6.14 -5.93 3.72
N GLY A 79 5.40 -7.05 3.76
CA GLY A 79 5.92 -8.36 3.36
C GLY A 79 6.31 -8.42 1.89
N LEU A 80 5.52 -7.81 1.00
CA LEU A 80 5.84 -7.72 -0.42
C LEU A 80 7.07 -6.85 -0.69
N LEU A 81 7.18 -5.69 -0.04
CA LEU A 81 8.35 -4.81 -0.19
C LEU A 81 9.63 -5.50 0.27
N TRP A 82 9.60 -6.14 1.44
CA TRP A 82 10.72 -6.92 1.95
C TRP A 82 11.12 -8.08 1.01
N LEU A 83 10.14 -8.79 0.46
CA LEU A 83 10.42 -9.86 -0.51
C LEU A 83 11.08 -9.31 -1.77
N MET A 84 10.60 -8.18 -2.30
CA MET A 84 11.17 -7.55 -3.49
C MET A 84 12.59 -7.05 -3.25
N GLU A 85 12.86 -6.48 -2.07
CA GLU A 85 14.19 -6.07 -1.62
C GLU A 85 15.16 -7.26 -1.69
N GLN A 86 14.78 -8.41 -1.11
CA GLN A 86 15.61 -9.62 -1.16
C GLN A 86 15.80 -10.21 -2.56
N LEU A 87 14.82 -10.03 -3.45
CA LEU A 87 14.93 -10.50 -4.83
C LEU A 87 15.85 -9.59 -5.64
N GLY A 88 15.81 -8.28 -5.40
CA GLY A 88 16.69 -7.29 -6.02
C GLY A 88 18.14 -7.44 -5.59
N ASP A 89 18.39 -7.82 -4.33
CA ASP A 89 19.74 -7.95 -3.76
C ASP A 89 20.48 -9.24 -4.16
N LYS A 90 19.81 -10.18 -4.83
CA LYS A 90 20.47 -11.41 -5.31
C LYS A 90 21.30 -11.09 -6.56
N PRO A 91 22.62 -11.37 -6.55
CA PRO A 91 23.39 -11.31 -7.79
C PRO A 91 22.85 -12.36 -8.78
N LEU A 92 22.54 -11.92 -10.00
CA LEU A 92 22.20 -12.78 -11.14
C LEU A 92 23.35 -13.75 -11.46
#